data_AF-A0A1L9BID4-F1
#
_entry.id   AF-A0A1L9BID4-F1
#
_cell.length_a   1.000
_cell.length_b   1.000
_cell.length_c   1.000
_cell.angle_alpha   90.00
_cell.angle_beta   90.00
_cell.angle_gamma   90.00
#
_symmetry.space_group_name_H-M   'P 1'
#
loop_
_entity.id
_entity.type
_entity.pdbx_description
1 polymer ?
#
loop_
_entity_poly.entity_id
_entity_poly.type
_entity_poly.pdbx_seq_one_letter_code
_entity_poly.pdbx_strand_id
1 'polypeptide(L)'
;MKNSGFALTVWFGMTLSALGGAAEAGEVDTFESTRQAVEREQDMEGEPGDARLLGVPMDLARFQALAVQSDQAGRCVGAISYDQSQQELAYALSMDLITLEVYYWGLANGYYPVVNRYNIISAVCMQRATP
;
A
#
# COMPACT_ATOMS: atom_id res chain seq x y z
N MET A 1 33.13 -12.72 -36.02
CA MET A 1 32.07 -12.31 -36.97
C MET A 1 30.84 -11.91 -36.16
N LYS A 2 30.42 -10.63 -36.29
CA LYS A 2 29.07 -10.02 -36.10
C LYS A 2 28.24 -10.50 -34.89
N ASN A 3 28.10 -9.72 -33.80
CA ASN A 3 27.16 -8.59 -33.55
C ASN A 3 25.69 -9.06 -33.74
N SER A 4 24.74 -8.95 -32.80
CA SER A 4 24.23 -7.79 -32.04
C SER A 4 23.25 -8.33 -30.96
N GLY A 5 22.92 -7.74 -29.80
CA GLY A 5 22.96 -6.36 -29.33
C GLY A 5 21.61 -5.66 -29.56
N PHE A 6 20.64 -5.76 -28.63
CA PHE A 6 19.51 -4.82 -28.53
C PHE A 6 19.00 -4.73 -27.08
N ALA A 7 19.41 -3.67 -26.38
CA ALA A 7 18.77 -3.16 -25.18
C ALA A 7 17.85 -2.01 -25.60
N LEU A 8 16.58 -2.04 -25.20
CA LEU A 8 15.63 -0.94 -25.42
C LEU A 8 15.32 -0.29 -24.08
N THR A 9 16.11 0.73 -23.75
CA THR A 9 15.80 1.70 -22.70
C THR A 9 14.89 2.74 -23.32
N VAL A 10 13.59 2.70 -23.01
CA VAL A 10 12.65 3.75 -23.46
C VAL A 10 12.63 4.85 -22.42
N TRP A 11 13.35 5.92 -22.73
CA TRP A 11 13.42 7.16 -21.98
C TRP A 11 12.27 8.07 -22.46
N PHE A 12 11.23 8.24 -21.65
CA PHE A 12 10.23 9.29 -21.87
C PHE A 12 10.53 10.46 -20.94
N GLY A 13 11.34 11.38 -21.44
CA GLY A 13 11.59 12.69 -20.84
C GLY A 13 10.70 13.77 -21.45
N MET A 14 10.02 14.50 -20.57
CA MET A 14 9.64 15.92 -20.58
C MET A 14 8.93 16.54 -21.80
N THR A 15 7.76 17.12 -21.53
CA THR A 15 7.41 18.45 -22.09
C THR A 15 6.84 19.35 -21.01
N LEU A 16 7.64 20.34 -20.61
CA LEU A 16 7.27 21.50 -19.82
C LEU A 16 6.51 22.48 -20.74
N SER A 17 5.28 22.87 -20.38
CA SER A 17 4.58 23.98 -21.03
C SER A 17 4.21 25.01 -19.98
N ALA A 18 4.89 26.15 -20.01
CA ALA A 18 4.54 27.36 -19.28
C ALA A 18 4.27 28.46 -20.32
N LEU A 19 3.03 28.98 -20.39
CA LEU A 19 2.75 30.38 -20.74
C LEU A 19 1.23 30.71 -20.68
N GLY A 20 0.86 31.64 -19.79
CA GLY A 20 -0.01 32.77 -20.13
C GLY A 20 -1.48 32.77 -19.65
N GLY A 21 -1.83 33.80 -18.87
CA GLY A 21 -3.11 34.54 -19.02
C GLY A 21 -4.06 34.52 -17.82
N ALA A 22 -4.16 35.65 -17.12
CA ALA A 22 -5.04 35.90 -15.98
C ALA A 22 -6.53 36.04 -16.34
N ALA A 23 -7.44 35.56 -15.47
CA ALA A 23 -8.55 36.32 -14.85
C ALA A 23 -9.64 35.41 -14.22
N GLU A 24 -9.87 35.61 -12.91
CA GLU A 24 -11.15 35.65 -12.17
C GLU A 24 -11.96 34.35 -11.86
N ALA A 25 -12.01 34.05 -10.55
CA ALA A 25 -13.13 33.57 -9.71
C ALA A 25 -13.70 32.14 -9.84
N GLY A 26 -13.52 31.34 -8.77
CA GLY A 26 -14.51 30.36 -8.29
C GLY A 26 -14.00 28.94 -7.95
N GLU A 27 -14.06 28.58 -6.66
CA GLU A 27 -14.15 27.22 -6.07
C GLU A 27 -12.95 26.22 -6.10
N VAL A 28 -12.18 26.15 -4.99
CA VAL A 28 -12.07 25.04 -3.98
C VAL A 28 -12.20 23.61 -4.56
N ASP A 29 -11.36 22.58 -4.38
CA ASP A 29 -10.22 22.23 -3.50
C ASP A 29 -9.64 20.87 -3.97
N THR A 30 -8.53 20.42 -3.36
CA THR A 30 -8.18 18.99 -3.19
C THR A 30 -7.60 18.18 -4.38
N PHE A 31 -6.56 18.67 -5.06
CA PHE A 31 -5.70 17.74 -5.84
C PHE A 31 -4.20 18.05 -5.81
N GLU A 32 -3.81 19.25 -5.37
CA GLU A 32 -2.41 19.69 -5.37
C GLU A 32 -1.73 19.64 -3.98
N SER A 33 -2.49 19.33 -2.93
CA SER A 33 -1.97 19.15 -1.57
C SER A 33 -1.26 17.80 -1.37
N THR A 34 -1.65 16.78 -2.15
CA THR A 34 -1.07 15.42 -2.04
C THR A 34 0.30 15.29 -2.69
N ARG A 35 0.66 16.17 -3.65
CA ARG A 35 1.94 16.09 -4.36
C ARG A 35 3.10 16.73 -3.61
N GLN A 36 2.85 17.81 -2.87
CA GLN A 36 3.88 18.51 -2.10
C GLN A 36 4.23 17.83 -0.76
N ALA A 37 3.42 16.86 -0.30
CA ALA A 37 3.72 16.07 0.89
C ALA A 37 4.74 14.94 0.62
N VAL A 38 4.93 14.52 -0.64
CA VAL A 38 5.78 13.36 -1.00
C VAL A 38 7.26 13.74 -1.18
N GLU A 39 7.60 15.00 -1.44
CA GLU A 39 8.99 15.40 -1.74
C GLU A 39 9.76 15.99 -0.54
N ARG A 40 9.18 16.03 0.67
CA ARG A 40 9.81 16.64 1.86
C ARG A 40 10.26 15.67 2.94
N GLU A 41 10.30 14.36 2.65
CA GLU A 41 10.77 13.32 3.59
C GLU A 41 12.07 12.64 3.11
N GLN A 42 13.05 13.41 2.63
CA GLN A 42 14.37 12.86 2.26
C GLN A 42 15.55 13.34 3.12
N ASP A 43 15.31 14.13 4.19
CA ASP A 43 16.39 14.66 5.04
C ASP A 43 16.25 14.23 6.52
N MET A 44 16.02 12.95 6.79
CA MET A 44 16.25 12.44 8.14
C MET A 44 16.89 11.05 8.10
N GLU A 45 18.23 11.06 8.02
CA GLU A 45 19.06 9.93 8.42
C GLU A 45 18.77 9.61 9.90
N GLY A 46 17.93 8.61 10.15
CA GLY A 46 17.57 8.14 11.48
C GLY A 46 17.25 6.65 11.49
N GLU A 47 18.19 5.87 12.02
CA GLU A 47 18.07 4.54 12.65
C GLU A 47 16.97 3.55 12.15
N PRO A 48 17.36 2.35 11.65
CA PRO A 48 16.42 1.33 11.21
C PRO A 48 15.87 0.55 12.42
N GLY A 49 14.83 1.06 13.08
CA GLY A 49 14.38 0.33 14.27
C GLY A 49 13.21 0.82 15.08
N ASP A 50 12.21 1.52 14.55
CA ASP A 50 10.88 1.51 15.18
C ASP A 50 9.84 2.25 14.32
N ALA A 51 9.19 1.54 13.39
CA ALA A 51 7.98 2.02 12.73
C ALA A 51 6.77 1.93 13.68
N ARG A 52 6.85 2.59 14.83
CA ARG A 52 5.72 2.93 15.70
C ARG A 52 5.14 4.32 15.37
N LEU A 53 5.33 4.78 14.14
CA LEU A 53 4.89 6.08 13.68
C LEU A 53 3.38 6.06 13.40
N LEU A 54 2.62 6.43 14.44
CA LEU A 54 1.37 7.20 14.40
C LEU A 54 0.40 6.89 13.25
N GLY A 55 -0.48 5.90 13.43
CA GLY A 55 -1.84 5.92 12.87
C GLY A 55 -2.01 6.04 11.36
N VAL A 56 -0.95 5.86 10.55
CA VAL A 56 -1.09 5.82 9.09
C VAL A 56 -1.57 4.42 8.69
N PRO A 57 -2.72 4.30 8.01
CA PRO A 57 -3.21 3.01 7.54
C PRO A 57 -2.20 2.35 6.60
N MET A 58 -2.06 1.04 6.71
CA MET A 58 -1.15 0.28 5.85
C MET A 58 -1.58 0.39 4.39
N ASP A 59 -0.65 0.77 3.52
CA ASP A 59 -0.85 0.82 2.07
C ASP A 59 -0.77 -0.56 1.41
N LEU A 60 -1.16 -0.63 0.14
CA LEU A 60 -1.21 -1.89 -0.60
C LEU A 60 0.16 -2.55 -0.75
N ALA A 61 1.19 -1.77 -1.06
CA ALA A 61 2.54 -2.29 -1.27
C ALA A 61 3.08 -2.96 -0.01
N ARG A 62 2.91 -2.33 1.15
CA ARG A 62 3.34 -2.89 2.44
C ARG A 62 2.52 -4.09 2.85
N PHE A 63 1.21 -4.08 2.59
CA PHE A 63 0.34 -5.22 2.86
C PHE A 63 0.74 -6.45 2.05
N GLN A 64 1.00 -6.28 0.75
CA GLN A 64 1.46 -7.37 -0.13
C GLN A 64 2.84 -7.89 0.29
N ALA A 65 3.77 -6.99 0.62
CA ALA A 65 5.08 -7.39 1.12
C ALA A 65 4.99 -8.18 2.43
N LEU A 66 4.07 -7.80 3.33
CA LEU A 66 3.82 -8.50 4.58
C LEU A 66 3.17 -9.86 4.36
N ALA A 67 2.32 -10.02 3.33
CA ALA A 67 1.72 -11.29 2.96
C ALA A 67 2.81 -12.33 2.60
N VAL A 68 3.76 -11.95 1.74
CA VAL A 68 4.88 -12.80 1.35
C VAL A 68 5.74 -13.17 2.58
N GLN A 69 6.05 -12.20 3.43
CA GLN A 69 6.86 -12.44 4.64
C GLN A 69 6.14 -13.35 5.64
N SER A 70 4.82 -13.23 5.78
CA SER A 70 4.02 -14.03 6.71
C SER A 70 3.95 -15.49 6.30
N ASP A 71 3.83 -15.75 5.00
CA ASP A 71 3.86 -17.10 4.43
C ASP A 71 5.24 -17.75 4.60
N GLN A 72 6.31 -17.04 4.23
CA GLN A 72 7.70 -17.51 4.39
C GLN A 72 8.08 -17.79 5.85
N ALA A 73 7.57 -16.98 6.78
CA ALA A 73 7.78 -17.14 8.21
C ALA A 73 6.86 -18.22 8.83
N GLY A 74 5.97 -18.84 8.06
CA GLY A 74 5.04 -19.85 8.55
C GLY A 74 4.06 -19.31 9.60
N ARG A 75 3.71 -18.01 9.54
CA ARG A 75 2.79 -17.38 10.51
C ARG A 75 1.33 -17.74 10.26
N CYS A 76 1.01 -18.15 9.04
CA CYS A 76 -0.35 -18.42 8.60
C CYS A 76 -0.80 -19.87 8.89
N VAL A 77 -0.59 -20.32 10.13
CA VAL A 77 -1.03 -21.64 10.59
C VAL A 77 -2.49 -21.56 11.00
N GLY A 78 -3.37 -22.29 10.29
CA GLY A 78 -4.80 -22.32 10.60
C GLY A 78 -5.60 -21.22 9.89
N ALA A 79 -5.45 -21.14 8.57
CA ALA A 79 -6.24 -20.24 7.73
C ALA A 79 -7.75 -20.31 8.04
N ILE A 80 -8.38 -19.15 8.11
CA ILE A 80 -9.80 -18.97 8.45
C ILE A 80 -10.71 -19.09 7.22
N SER A 81 -12.02 -19.17 7.43
CA SER A 81 -12.99 -19.21 6.33
C SER A 81 -13.08 -17.88 5.57
N TYR A 82 -13.72 -17.89 4.40
CA TYR A 82 -14.01 -16.68 3.61
C TYR A 82 -14.82 -15.64 4.40
N ASP A 83 -15.82 -16.05 5.18
CA ASP A 83 -16.62 -15.09 5.95
C ASP A 83 -15.81 -14.47 7.10
N GLN A 84 -14.91 -15.24 7.70
CA GLN A 84 -14.03 -14.75 8.75
C GLN A 84 -12.97 -13.80 8.17
N SER A 85 -12.41 -14.09 6.99
CA SER A 85 -11.44 -13.20 6.33
C SER A 85 -12.05 -11.85 5.98
N GLN A 86 -13.30 -11.83 5.53
CA GLN A 86 -14.06 -10.59 5.31
C GLN A 86 -14.29 -9.79 6.59
N GLN A 87 -14.58 -10.47 7.71
CA GLN A 87 -14.76 -9.81 9.00
C GLN A 87 -13.45 -9.16 9.49
N GLU A 88 -12.32 -9.84 9.36
CA GLU A 88 -11.00 -9.29 9.73
C GLU A 88 -10.62 -8.09 8.85
N LEU A 89 -10.89 -8.16 7.54
CA LEU A 89 -10.68 -7.03 6.62
C LEU A 89 -11.57 -5.83 6.99
N ALA A 90 -12.86 -6.07 7.25
CA ALA A 90 -13.80 -5.02 7.64
C ALA A 90 -13.40 -4.39 8.98
N TYR A 91 -12.97 -5.21 9.94
CA TYR A 91 -12.47 -4.73 11.22
C TYR A 91 -11.23 -3.86 11.06
N ALA A 92 -10.22 -4.34 10.31
CA ALA A 92 -8.99 -3.58 10.08
C ALA A 92 -9.25 -2.25 9.36
N LEU A 93 -10.19 -2.21 8.41
CA LEU A 93 -10.60 -0.97 7.74
C LEU A 93 -11.31 -0.01 8.71
N SER A 94 -12.23 -0.52 9.54
CA SER A 94 -12.96 0.30 10.52
C SER A 94 -12.09 0.91 11.62
N MET A 95 -10.90 0.32 11.82
CA MET A 95 -9.91 0.75 12.80
C MET A 95 -8.78 1.59 12.17
N ASP A 96 -8.93 1.99 10.90
CA ASP A 96 -7.93 2.74 10.12
C ASP A 96 -6.55 2.04 10.09
N LEU A 97 -6.52 0.70 10.17
CA LEU A 97 -5.27 -0.08 10.12
C LEU A 97 -4.83 -0.38 8.69
N ILE A 98 -5.77 -0.35 7.74
CA ILE A 98 -5.54 -0.56 6.32
C ILE A 98 -6.29 0.49 5.50
N THR A 99 -5.81 0.76 4.29
CA THR A 99 -6.52 1.59 3.32
C THR A 99 -7.70 0.86 2.68
N LEU A 100 -8.61 1.63 2.07
CA LEU A 100 -9.72 1.07 1.29
C LEU A 100 -9.22 0.24 0.08
N GLU A 101 -8.09 0.63 -0.51
CA GLU A 101 -7.44 -0.13 -1.57
C GLU A 101 -7.03 -1.53 -1.11
N VAL A 102 -6.39 -1.63 0.07
CA VAL A 102 -6.03 -2.92 0.69
C VAL A 102 -7.25 -3.77 0.96
N TYR A 103 -8.34 -3.17 1.45
CA TYR A 103 -9.60 -3.88 1.69
C TYR A 103 -10.10 -4.59 0.43
N TYR A 104 -10.24 -3.86 -0.68
CA TYR A 104 -10.72 -4.45 -1.93
C TYR A 104 -9.75 -5.46 -2.53
N TRP A 105 -8.44 -5.18 -2.46
CA TRP A 105 -7.44 -6.13 -2.91
C TRP A 105 -7.50 -7.44 -2.09
N GLY A 106 -7.64 -7.34 -0.77
CA GLY A 106 -7.78 -8.48 0.13
C GLY A 106 -8.99 -9.34 -0.21
N LEU A 107 -10.16 -8.72 -0.44
CA LEU A 107 -11.37 -9.42 -0.88
C LEU A 107 -11.18 -10.15 -2.21
N ALA A 108 -10.55 -9.49 -3.19
CA ALA A 108 -10.37 -10.05 -4.53
C ALA A 108 -9.36 -11.21 -4.55
N ASN A 109 -8.35 -11.19 -3.68
CA ASN A 109 -7.26 -12.16 -3.66
C ASN A 109 -7.35 -13.17 -2.52
N GLY A 110 -8.32 -13.02 -1.60
CA GLY A 110 -8.51 -13.90 -0.46
C GLY A 110 -7.45 -13.74 0.64
N TYR A 111 -6.92 -12.53 0.82
CA TYR A 111 -5.95 -12.21 1.88
C TYR A 111 -6.59 -11.37 2.98
N TYR A 112 -6.23 -11.65 4.24
CA TYR A 112 -6.72 -10.92 5.41
C TYR A 112 -5.59 -10.58 6.39
N PRO A 113 -5.69 -9.45 7.11
CA PRO A 113 -4.77 -9.13 8.19
C PRO A 113 -5.06 -9.97 9.44
N VAL A 114 -4.02 -10.38 10.14
CA VAL A 114 -4.13 -10.92 11.50
C VAL A 114 -3.91 -9.77 12.48
N VAL A 115 -5.01 -9.19 12.96
CA VAL A 115 -4.98 -8.08 13.91
C VAL A 115 -4.89 -8.63 15.32
N ASN A 116 -3.87 -8.20 16.07
CA ASN A 116 -3.73 -8.60 17.46
C ASN A 116 -4.61 -7.73 18.38
N ARG A 117 -4.67 -8.08 19.67
CA ARG A 117 -5.46 -7.36 20.70
C ARG A 117 -5.07 -5.88 20.92
N TYR A 118 -4.00 -5.41 20.28
CA TYR A 118 -3.53 -4.03 20.37
C TYR A 118 -3.75 -3.27 19.06
N ASN A 119 -4.60 -3.77 18.16
CA ASN A 119 -4.87 -3.20 16.84
C ASN A 119 -3.61 -3.09 15.96
N ILE A 120 -2.74 -4.09 16.05
CA ILE A 120 -1.53 -4.18 15.22
C ILE A 120 -1.67 -5.36 14.27
N ILE A 121 -1.44 -5.12 12.98
CA ILE A 121 -1.36 -6.17 11.97
C ILE A 121 -0.05 -6.93 12.19
N SER A 122 -0.17 -8.17 12.64
CA SER A 122 0.96 -9.03 13.01
C SER A 122 1.42 -9.94 11.87
N ALA A 123 0.50 -10.24 10.95
CA ALA A 123 0.71 -11.02 9.74
C ALA A 123 -0.38 -10.70 8.73
N VAL A 124 -0.17 -11.09 7.48
CA VAL A 124 -1.19 -11.09 6.42
C VAL A 124 -1.25 -12.50 5.84
N CYS A 125 -2.42 -13.11 5.86
CA CYS A 125 -2.59 -14.52 5.56
C CYS A 125 -3.63 -14.75 4.47
N MET A 126 -3.45 -15.82 3.72
CA MET A 126 -4.44 -16.28 2.76
C MET A 126 -5.53 -17.08 3.49
N GLN A 127 -6.78 -16.84 3.13
CA GLN A 127 -7.91 -17.61 3.64
C GLN A 127 -7.83 -19.07 3.21
N ARG A 128 -8.52 -19.95 3.93
CA ARG A 128 -8.61 -21.35 3.57
C ARG A 128 -9.39 -21.48 2.26
N ALA A 129 -8.83 -22.22 1.30
CA ALA A 129 -9.58 -22.66 0.13
C ALA A 129 -10.76 -23.53 0.59
N THR A 130 -11.98 -23.07 0.34
CA THR A 130 -13.17 -23.91 0.45
C THR A 130 -13.12 -24.97 -0.65
N PRO A 131 -13.24 -26.27 -0.32
CA PRO A 131 -13.27 -27.34 -1.31
C PRO A 131 -14.50 -27.26 -2.22
#